data_AF-A0A6L5YP46-F1
#
_entry.id   AF-A0A6L5YP46-F1
#
_cell.length_a   1.000
_cell.length_b   1.000
_cell.length_c   1.000
_cell.angle_alpha   90.00
_cell.angle_beta   90.00
_cell.angle_gamma   90.00
#
_symmetry.space_group_name_H-M   'P 1'
#
loop_
_entity.id
_entity.type
_entity.pdbx_description
1 polymer ?
#
loop_
_entity_poly.entity_id
_entity_poly.type
_entity_poly.pdbx_seq_one_letter_code
_entity_poly.pdbx_strand_id
1 'polypeptide(L)'
;MAIIDWEYYSSHFPNIVPEKQFEAVEAQAETEYKKVVKPYMNISEERQKDTIFQLCNFLWSNQATLAGHIVTSVNNNGYSESYALQSTAQAQEAMEELIYKGIGTRLAGAF
;
A
#
# COMPACT_ATOMS: atom_id res chain seq x y z
N MET A 1 -14.53 -7.16 -5.19
CA MET A 1 -14.83 -7.83 -3.92
C MET A 1 -13.68 -7.47 -3.01
N ALA A 2 -13.94 -6.77 -1.92
CA ALA A 2 -12.88 -6.29 -1.05
C ALA A 2 -12.14 -7.48 -0.43
N ILE A 3 -10.82 -7.46 -0.51
CA ILE A 3 -9.92 -8.44 0.09
C ILE A 3 -9.90 -8.26 1.62
N ILE A 4 -10.16 -7.03 2.08
CA ILE A 4 -10.12 -6.61 3.47
C ILE A 4 -11.27 -5.63 3.73
N ASP A 5 -11.95 -5.79 4.86
CA ASP A 5 -12.99 -4.84 5.28
C ASP A 5 -12.40 -3.57 5.90
N TRP A 6 -13.08 -2.43 5.66
CA TRP A 6 -12.68 -1.15 6.24
C TRP A 6 -12.74 -1.17 7.78
N GLU A 7 -13.75 -1.82 8.36
CA GLU A 7 -13.88 -1.96 9.81
C GLU A 7 -12.66 -2.67 10.43
N TYR A 8 -12.16 -3.72 9.76
CA TYR A 8 -10.97 -4.45 10.17
C TYR A 8 -9.72 -3.56 10.08
N TYR A 9 -9.61 -2.77 9.01
CA TYR A 9 -8.51 -1.82 8.83
C TYR A 9 -8.52 -0.70 9.88
N SER A 10 -9.67 -0.06 10.08
CA SER A 10 -9.88 1.05 11.01
C SER A 10 -9.60 0.67 12.46
N SER A 11 -9.85 -0.59 12.84
CA SER A 11 -9.57 -1.07 14.20
C SER A 11 -8.09 -1.35 14.49
N HIS A 12 -7.24 -1.43 13.46
CA HIS A 12 -5.84 -1.85 13.60
C HIS A 12 -4.82 -0.72 13.35
N PHE A 13 -5.21 0.33 12.63
CA PHE A 13 -4.31 1.46 12.34
C PHE A 13 -4.79 2.75 13.01
N PRO A 14 -3.87 3.54 13.59
CA PRO A 14 -4.21 4.83 14.17
C PRO A 14 -4.52 5.90 13.09
N ASN A 15 -3.94 5.76 11.89
CA ASN A 15 -4.21 6.64 10.76
C ASN A 15 -5.24 5.98 9.83
N ILE A 16 -6.52 6.32 10.04
CA ILE A 16 -7.63 5.64 9.41
C ILE A 16 -7.92 6.29 8.05
N VAL A 17 -7.84 5.51 6.98
CA VAL A 17 -8.35 5.87 5.66
C VAL A 17 -9.86 6.09 5.77
N PRO A 18 -10.43 7.21 5.29
CA PRO A 18 -11.88 7.37 5.25
C PRO A 18 -12.53 6.25 4.44
N GLU A 19 -13.63 5.66 4.93
CA GLU A 19 -14.34 4.55 4.25
C GLU A 19 -14.61 4.83 2.76
N LYS A 20 -15.03 6.05 2.44
CA LYS A 20 -15.27 6.52 1.05
C LYS A 20 -14.04 6.46 0.14
N GLN A 21 -12.84 6.50 0.70
CA GLN A 21 -11.57 6.44 -0.03
C GLN A 21 -10.90 5.08 0.10
N PHE A 22 -11.32 4.26 1.07
CA PHE A 22 -10.75 2.95 1.33
C PHE A 22 -10.88 2.02 0.13
N GLU A 23 -12.04 1.99 -0.53
CA GLU A 23 -12.25 1.18 -1.73
C GLU A 23 -11.25 1.54 -2.85
N ALA A 24 -10.95 2.83 -3.02
CA ALA A 24 -9.99 3.28 -4.03
C ALA A 24 -8.54 2.92 -3.64
N VAL A 25 -8.18 3.09 -2.36
CA VAL A 25 -6.87 2.74 -1.82
C VAL A 25 -6.64 1.23 -1.88
N GLU A 26 -7.66 0.43 -1.59
CA GLU A 26 -7.61 -1.02 -1.65
C GLU A 26 -7.46 -1.52 -3.09
N ALA A 27 -8.24 -0.96 -4.03
CA ALA A 27 -8.09 -1.28 -5.45
C ALA A 27 -6.70 -0.93 -5.99
N GLN A 28 -6.12 0.18 -5.52
CA GLN A 28 -4.75 0.55 -5.84
C GLN A 28 -3.73 -0.43 -5.23
N ALA A 29 -3.88 -0.77 -3.95
CA ALA A 29 -3.04 -1.76 -3.26
C ALA A 29 -3.05 -3.11 -3.98
N GLU A 30 -4.23 -3.58 -4.39
CA GLU A 30 -4.37 -4.81 -5.16
C GLU A 30 -3.65 -4.73 -6.52
N THR A 31 -3.76 -3.58 -7.20
CA THR A 31 -3.11 -3.36 -8.49
C THR A 31 -1.59 -3.40 -8.36
N GLU A 32 -1.02 -2.69 -7.38
CA GLU A 32 0.42 -2.68 -7.12
C GLU A 32 0.91 -4.06 -6.68
N TYR A 33 0.15 -4.75 -5.83
CA TYR A 33 0.43 -6.14 -5.46
C TYR A 33 0.50 -7.04 -6.70
N LYS A 34 -0.48 -6.99 -7.62
CA LYS A 34 -0.49 -7.79 -8.85
C LYS A 34 0.62 -7.41 -9.84
N LYS A 35 1.14 -6.17 -9.79
CA LYS A 35 2.30 -5.77 -10.60
C LYS A 35 3.57 -6.48 -10.14
N VAL A 36 3.80 -6.54 -8.83
CA VAL A 36 4.98 -7.16 -8.22
C VAL A 36 4.83 -8.68 -8.17
N VAL A 37 3.73 -9.15 -7.58
CA VAL A 37 3.39 -10.57 -7.41
C VAL A 37 2.81 -11.09 -8.71
N LYS A 38 3.58 -11.91 -9.40
CA LYS A 38 3.14 -12.53 -10.64
C LYS A 38 2.20 -13.70 -10.36
N PRO A 39 1.27 -14.03 -11.28
CA PRO A 39 0.30 -15.11 -11.10
C PRO A 39 0.92 -16.51 -10.92
N TYR A 40 2.21 -16.69 -11.24
CA TYR A 40 2.94 -17.94 -11.00
C TYR A 40 3.47 -18.07 -9.56
N MET A 41 3.48 -16.99 -8.77
CA MET A 41 3.83 -17.03 -7.36
C MET A 41 2.60 -17.52 -6.60
N ASN A 42 2.63 -18.78 -6.15
CA ASN A 42 1.55 -19.37 -5.36
C ASN A 42 1.58 -18.79 -3.94
N ILE A 43 1.02 -17.59 -3.78
CA ILE A 43 0.92 -16.90 -2.51
C ILE A 43 -0.41 -17.24 -1.86
N SER A 44 -0.38 -17.67 -0.60
CA SER A 44 -1.58 -17.95 0.18
C SER A 44 -2.46 -16.69 0.30
N GLU A 45 -3.78 -16.88 0.23
CA GLU A 45 -4.76 -15.79 0.36
C GLU A 45 -4.57 -14.98 1.66
N GLU A 46 -4.17 -15.64 2.75
CA GLU A 46 -3.84 -15.00 4.03
C GLU A 46 -2.67 -14.02 3.90
N ARG A 47 -1.61 -14.39 3.18
CA ARG A 47 -0.46 -13.51 2.93
C ARG A 47 -0.81 -12.38 1.98
N GLN A 48 -1.63 -12.66 0.98
CA GLN A 48 -2.14 -11.62 0.08
C GLN A 48 -2.95 -10.58 0.88
N LYS A 49 -3.86 -11.04 1.75
CA LYS A 49 -4.65 -10.17 2.64
C LYS A 49 -3.75 -9.32 3.55
N ASP A 50 -2.79 -9.94 4.23
CA ASP A 50 -1.87 -9.22 5.12
C ASP A 50 -1.00 -8.21 4.36
N THR A 51 -0.52 -8.57 3.16
CA THR A 51 0.29 -7.67 2.33
C THR A 51 -0.53 -6.48 1.85
N ILE A 52 -1.76 -6.71 1.36
CA ILE A 52 -2.66 -5.65 0.91
C ILE A 52 -3.08 -4.75 2.07
N PHE A 53 -3.22 -5.32 3.28
CA PHE A 53 -3.55 -4.58 4.50
C PHE A 53 -2.47 -3.58 4.85
N GLN A 54 -1.21 -4.03 4.84
CA GLN A 54 -0.06 -3.17 5.07
C GLN A 54 0.12 -2.15 3.93
N LEU A 55 -0.12 -2.54 2.67
CA LEU A 55 -0.08 -1.65 1.51
C LEU A 55 -1.09 -0.52 1.60
N CYS A 56 -2.34 -0.78 2.01
CA CYS A 56 -3.35 0.28 2.18
C CYS A 56 -2.86 1.36 3.14
N ASN A 57 -2.29 0.95 4.27
CA ASN A 57 -1.71 1.89 5.24
C ASN A 57 -0.49 2.65 4.68
N PHE A 58 0.36 1.96 3.93
CA PHE A 58 1.53 2.56 3.30
C PHE A 58 1.13 3.59 2.24
N LEU A 59 0.20 3.24 1.35
CA LEU A 59 -0.33 4.12 0.30
C LEU A 59 -0.98 5.36 0.89
N TRP A 60 -1.77 5.20 1.95
CA TRP A 60 -2.41 6.30 2.64
C TRP A 60 -1.39 7.23 3.30
N SER A 61 -0.44 6.65 4.04
CA SER A 61 0.59 7.43 4.74
C SER A 61 1.57 8.11 3.78
N ASN A 62 1.78 7.55 2.58
CA ASN A 62 2.68 8.09 1.56
C ASN A 62 1.95 8.74 0.39
N GLN A 63 0.65 9.05 0.52
CA GLN A 63 -0.13 9.61 -0.57
C GLN A 63 0.44 10.94 -1.06
N ALA A 64 0.95 11.79 -0.17
CA ALA A 64 1.59 13.05 -0.54
C ALA A 64 2.85 12.86 -1.40
N THR A 65 3.63 11.80 -1.14
CA THR A 65 4.84 11.46 -1.91
C THR A 65 4.48 10.77 -3.22
N LEU A 66 3.48 9.89 -3.22
CA LEU A 66 3.01 9.12 -4.39
C LEU A 66 2.02 9.91 -5.27
N ALA A 67 1.56 11.07 -4.82
CA ALA A 67 0.66 11.98 -5.54
C ALA A 67 1.25 12.46 -6.87
N GLY A 68 2.58 12.43 -7.03
CA GLY A 68 3.24 12.70 -8.31
C GLY A 68 3.02 11.62 -9.37
N HIS A 69 2.54 10.42 -9.00
CA HIS A 69 2.42 9.29 -9.92
C HIS A 69 0.97 8.90 -10.21
N ILE A 70 0.07 8.83 -9.22
CA ILE A 70 -1.29 8.29 -9.45
C ILE A 70 -2.29 8.82 -8.41
N VAL A 71 -2.88 10.01 -8.57
CA VAL A 71 -4.29 10.23 -8.21
C VAL A 71 -4.87 11.39 -9.02
N THR A 72 -5.82 11.11 -9.91
CA THR A 72 -6.79 12.11 -10.37
C THR A 72 -7.53 12.66 -9.16
N SER A 73 -7.24 13.91 -8.80
CA SER A 73 -8.01 14.81 -7.91
C SER A 73 -8.96 14.12 -6.92
N VAL A 74 -8.46 13.73 -5.76
CA VAL A 74 -9.29 13.78 -4.54
C VAL A 74 -8.60 14.68 -3.52
N ASN A 75 -9.04 15.93 -3.55
CA ASN A 75 -8.97 16.96 -2.52
C ASN A 75 -7.69 17.00 -1.66
N ASN A 76 -6.83 17.96 -1.99
CA ASN A 76 -5.73 18.48 -1.18
C ASN A 76 -6.26 18.99 0.19
N ASN A 77 -6.45 18.10 1.16
CA ASN A 77 -6.66 18.46 2.56
C ASN A 77 -5.33 18.41 3.32
N GLY A 78 -4.45 19.36 3.02
CA GLY A 78 -3.66 20.06 4.04
C GLY A 78 -2.69 19.27 4.92
N TYR A 79 -2.31 18.04 4.60
CA TYR A 79 -1.22 17.34 5.31
C TYR A 79 0.11 17.56 4.59
N SER A 80 0.68 18.75 4.79
CA SER A 80 2.08 19.06 4.51
C SER A 80 2.89 18.92 5.78
N GLU A 81 3.19 17.68 6.15
CA GLU A 81 4.31 17.39 7.03
C GLU A 81 5.12 16.27 6.37
N SER A 82 6.07 16.72 5.55
CA SER A 82 7.05 15.91 4.84
C SER A 82 7.94 15.15 5.83
N TYR A 83 7.53 13.94 6.22
CA TYR A 83 8.49 12.89 6.51
C TYR A 83 8.88 12.26 5.17
N ALA A 84 9.72 13.01 4.45
CA ALA A 84 10.10 12.72 3.09
C ALA A 84 10.90 11.41 3.01
N LEU A 85 10.29 10.36 2.45
CA LEU A 85 11.01 9.57 1.47
C LEU A 85 11.42 10.58 0.37
N GLN A 86 12.72 10.79 0.18
CA GLN A 86 13.25 11.95 -0.54
C GLN A 86 12.88 11.98 -2.04
N SER A 87 12.32 10.89 -2.58
CA SER A 87 11.87 10.78 -3.97
C SER A 87 10.73 9.77 -4.13
N THR A 88 9.86 9.98 -5.13
CA THR A 88 8.83 9.01 -5.57
C THR A 88 9.38 7.61 -5.80
N ALA A 89 10.61 7.53 -6.34
CA ALA A 89 11.34 6.28 -6.54
C ALA A 89 11.57 5.50 -5.23
N GLN A 90 11.99 6.17 -4.14
CA GLN A 90 12.21 5.51 -2.85
C GLN A 90 10.89 4.99 -2.25
N ALA A 91 9.79 5.71 -2.46
CA ALA A 91 8.47 5.26 -2.03
C ALA A 91 7.98 4.03 -2.82
N GLN A 92 8.32 3.95 -4.12
CA GLN A 92 8.06 2.75 -4.92
C GLN A 92 8.93 1.58 -4.46
N GLU A 93 10.24 1.79 -4.29
CA GLU A 93 11.15 0.74 -3.82
C GLU A 93 10.71 0.18 -2.45
N ALA A 94 10.32 1.06 -1.52
CA ALA A 94 9.79 0.64 -0.22
C ALA A 94 8.45 -0.11 -0.32
N MET A 95 7.59 0.27 -1.28
CA MET A 95 6.34 -0.43 -1.54
C MET A 95 6.59 -1.84 -2.09
N GLU A 96 7.49 -1.97 -3.06
CA GLU A 96 7.89 -3.25 -3.62
C GLU A 96 8.53 -4.13 -2.54
N GLU A 97 9.44 -3.58 -1.73
CA GLU A 97 10.06 -4.27 -0.60
C GLU A 97 9.02 -4.76 0.41
N LEU A 98 8.01 -3.94 0.73
CA LEU A 98 6.90 -4.33 1.60
C LEU A 98 6.13 -5.52 1.02
N ILE A 99 5.87 -5.52 -0.29
CA ILE A 99 5.21 -6.64 -0.97
C ILE A 99 6.07 -7.91 -0.91
N TYR A 100 7.37 -7.81 -1.22
CA TYR A 100 8.31 -8.93 -1.13
C TYR A 100 8.37 -9.52 0.29
N LYS A 101 8.41 -8.64 1.31
CA LYS A 101 8.39 -9.04 2.72
C LYS A 101 7.06 -9.71 3.10
N GLY A 102 5.94 -9.17 2.66
CA GLY A 102 4.58 -9.66 2.97
C GLY A 102 4.30 -11.03 2.35
N ILE A 103 4.70 -11.25 1.10
CA ILE A 103 4.56 -12.57 0.47
C ILE A 103 5.62 -13.57 0.96
N GLY A 104 6.56 -13.13 1.79
CA GLY A 104 7.62 -13.93 2.38
C GLY A 104 8.72 -14.34 1.39
N THR A 105 8.77 -13.70 0.22
CA THR A 105 9.92 -13.75 -0.69
C THR A 105 10.95 -12.76 -0.20
N ARG A 106 11.53 -13.03 0.97
CA ARG A 106 12.75 -12.33 1.38
C ARG A 106 13.83 -12.75 0.38
N LEU A 107 14.13 -11.89 -0.60
CA LEU A 107 15.45 -11.87 -1.21
C LEU A 107 16.43 -11.68 -0.04
N ALA A 108 17.00 -12.78 0.41
CA ALA A 108 18.10 -12.78 1.35
C ALA A 108 19.27 -12.08 0.66
N GLY A 109 19.50 -10.80 0.99
CA GLY A 109 20.74 -10.12 0.66
C GLY A 109 20.56 -8.74 0.04
N ALA A 110 20.38 -7.72 0.87
CA ALA A 110 21.11 -6.49 0.73
C ALA A 110 21.64 -6.16 2.13
N PHE A 111 22.93 -6.41 2.32
CA PHE A 111 23.71 -6.06 3.52
C PHE A 111 24.37 -4.71 3.26
#